data_AF-A0A7J6A4V0-F1
#
_entry.id   AF-A0A7J6A4V0-F1
#
_cell.length_a   1.000
_cell.length_b   1.000
_cell.length_c   1.000
_cell.angle_alpha   90.00
_cell.angle_beta   90.00
_cell.angle_gamma   90.00
#
_symmetry.space_group_name_H-M   'P 1'
#
loop_
_entity.id
_entity.type
_entity.pdbx_description
1 polymer ?
#
loop_
_entity_poly.entity_id
_entity_poly.type
_entity_poly.pdbx_seq_one_letter_code
_entity_poly.pdbx_strand_id
1 'polypeptide(L)'
;MMSSASDAAVSPGGGGGASVMEMSNFAHVIFQNVGKSFLPQAALECHYTLTPFITPHPKDWVGIFKVGWSSARDYYTFLWSPMPENYTEGYYVPRSDGEFYQFCYVTHMGEIRGASTPFQFRAATPTGEELLTVEDDGNSDILVVTTKTGLLERRVEEVQQECRELQKAVCLLTQERDQLKEEQRQHNQERQQRLREEREKAHAGVKQLEQDLLGVTQKAVLKETELDCLRSKLQKVTMEKDHLEVQLKNERDERELYKSHMRSAELENTKLSAELQMLKAVELNREVTISQYQEEIHRLHTERNAHAADTNVIEQLHQVKEQLEATYQRAAMLDSELHEVSGEHERTKAALQRVRQEAEIVRASLAQAQEECRTTQNQLYELKSQSLQKTERAEPISD
;
A
#
# COMPACT_ATOMS: atom_id res chain seq x y z
N MET A 1 -4.89 68.38 30.99
CA MET A 1 -4.84 69.62 31.79
C MET A 1 -5.80 69.44 32.94
N MET A 2 -5.28 69.16 34.13
CA MET A 2 -6.05 69.10 35.37
C MET A 2 -5.85 70.43 36.09
N SER A 3 -6.97 71.06 36.44
CA SER A 3 -7.03 72.33 37.17
C SER A 3 -7.13 72.03 38.66
N SER A 4 -6.40 72.77 39.49
CA SER A 4 -6.66 72.88 40.93
C SER A 4 -6.06 74.19 41.43
N ALA A 5 -6.91 75.06 41.94
CA ALA A 5 -6.57 76.27 42.68
C ALA A 5 -7.06 76.08 44.13
N SER A 6 -6.31 76.62 45.09
CA SER A 6 -6.72 76.67 46.50
C SER A 6 -6.20 77.92 47.19
N ASP A 7 -7.09 78.48 48.01
CA ASP A 7 -7.12 79.74 48.75
C ASP A 7 -5.95 80.06 49.69
N ALA A 8 -5.80 81.36 49.98
CA ALA A 8 -5.06 81.88 51.13
C ALA A 8 -5.99 82.73 52.03
N ALA A 9 -6.02 82.40 53.32
CA ALA A 9 -6.75 83.10 54.38
C ALA A 9 -5.84 84.10 55.13
N VAL A 10 -6.43 85.20 55.62
CA VAL A 10 -5.80 86.20 56.51
C VAL A 10 -6.57 86.27 57.82
N SER A 11 -5.86 86.41 58.94
CA SER A 11 -6.41 86.76 60.28
C SER A 11 -5.66 87.97 60.84
N PRO A 12 -6.31 88.85 61.63
CA PRO A 12 -5.62 89.81 62.48
C PRO A 12 -5.88 89.56 63.98
N GLY A 13 -4.87 89.79 64.80
CA GLY A 13 -4.98 89.78 66.27
C GLY A 13 -4.28 91.00 66.85
N GLY A 14 -5.01 91.76 67.67
CA GLY A 14 -4.49 92.82 68.53
C GLY A 14 -5.00 92.62 69.96
N GLY A 15 -4.20 92.98 70.95
CA GLY A 15 -4.56 92.92 72.37
C GLY A 15 -3.82 93.99 73.18
N GLY A 16 -4.58 94.87 73.83
CA GLY A 16 -4.12 95.88 74.80
C GLY A 16 -4.52 95.50 76.23
N GLY A 17 -3.74 95.97 77.21
CA GLY A 17 -3.83 95.65 78.63
C GLY A 17 -4.94 96.38 79.41
N ALA A 18 -5.25 95.83 80.59
CA ALA A 18 -6.32 96.25 81.50
C ALA A 18 -5.80 97.04 82.72
N SER A 19 -6.60 98.03 83.17
CA SER A 19 -6.47 98.72 84.47
C SER A 19 -7.71 98.44 85.33
N VAL A 20 -7.52 98.27 86.65
CA VAL A 20 -8.57 97.94 87.63
C VAL A 20 -9.25 99.22 88.14
N MET A 21 -10.59 99.27 88.07
CA MET A 21 -11.46 100.38 88.45
C MET A 21 -12.07 100.15 89.84
N GLU A 22 -12.05 101.17 90.70
CA GLU A 22 -12.64 101.19 92.06
C GLU A 22 -14.19 101.14 91.96
N MET A 23 -14.84 100.12 92.52
CA MET A 23 -16.28 99.85 92.32
C MET A 23 -17.16 100.74 93.24
N SER A 24 -18.16 101.41 92.67
CA SER A 24 -19.13 102.27 93.38
C SER A 24 -20.05 101.48 94.35
N ASN A 25 -20.43 102.09 95.47
CA ASN A 25 -21.33 101.50 96.50
C ASN A 25 -22.71 101.05 95.95
N PHE A 26 -23.07 101.46 94.73
CA PHE A 26 -24.31 101.13 94.03
C PHE A 26 -24.20 99.93 93.08
N ALA A 27 -23.00 99.32 92.95
CA ALA A 27 -22.72 98.25 91.99
C ALA A 27 -22.15 97.00 92.66
N HIS A 28 -22.63 96.68 93.87
CA HIS A 28 -22.23 95.45 94.55
C HIS A 28 -23.03 94.22 94.05
N VAL A 29 -24.12 94.43 93.32
CA VAL A 29 -24.90 93.39 92.63
C VAL A 29 -25.03 93.75 91.16
N ILE A 30 -24.70 92.81 90.27
CA ILE A 30 -24.68 93.02 88.82
C ILE A 30 -25.72 92.10 88.17
N PHE A 31 -26.68 92.67 87.44
CA PHE A 31 -27.66 91.91 86.67
C PHE A 31 -27.08 91.46 85.32
N GLN A 32 -27.28 90.20 84.95
CA GLN A 32 -26.75 89.58 83.73
C GLN A 32 -27.84 89.33 82.69
N ASN A 33 -27.45 89.38 81.41
CA ASN A 33 -28.29 88.98 80.26
C ASN A 33 -29.70 89.59 80.25
N VAL A 34 -29.82 90.85 80.68
CA VAL A 34 -31.10 91.54 80.69
C VAL A 34 -31.48 91.90 79.26
N GLY A 35 -32.48 91.19 78.72
CA GLY A 35 -33.01 91.43 77.38
C GLY A 35 -33.63 92.83 77.23
N LYS A 36 -33.64 93.35 76.00
CA LYS A 36 -34.26 94.66 75.70
C LYS A 36 -35.78 94.62 75.79
N SER A 37 -36.37 93.46 75.56
CA SER A 37 -37.80 93.23 75.76
C SER A 37 -38.11 91.80 76.16
N PHE A 38 -39.16 91.63 76.95
CA PHE A 38 -39.67 90.33 77.38
C PHE A 38 -41.13 90.16 76.98
N LEU A 39 -41.59 88.92 76.87
CA LEU A 39 -42.99 88.64 76.56
C LEU A 39 -43.89 89.01 77.76
N PRO A 40 -44.98 89.75 77.55
CA PRO A 40 -45.93 90.04 78.62
C PRO A 40 -46.56 88.75 79.16
N GLN A 41 -46.71 88.64 80.49
CA GLN A 41 -47.34 87.48 81.16
C GLN A 41 -46.63 86.13 80.99
N ALA A 42 -45.42 86.09 80.42
CA ALA A 42 -44.55 84.92 80.40
C ALA A 42 -43.62 84.91 81.63
N ALA A 43 -43.10 83.75 82.01
CA ALA A 43 -42.10 83.65 83.08
C ALA A 43 -40.86 84.49 82.73
N LEU A 44 -40.38 85.26 83.70
CA LEU A 44 -39.23 86.16 83.56
C LEU A 44 -38.08 85.65 84.42
N GLU A 45 -36.96 85.31 83.79
CA GLU A 45 -35.75 84.90 84.50
C GLU A 45 -34.85 86.10 84.76
N CYS A 46 -34.58 86.36 86.04
CA CYS A 46 -33.68 87.42 86.48
C CYS A 46 -32.37 86.82 86.98
N HIS A 47 -31.30 87.02 86.21
CA HIS A 47 -29.96 86.56 86.59
C HIS A 47 -29.16 87.73 87.17
N TYR A 48 -28.54 87.52 88.33
CA TYR A 48 -27.66 88.50 88.95
C TYR A 48 -26.49 87.84 89.68
N THR A 49 -25.43 88.61 89.91
CA THR A 49 -24.22 88.18 90.59
C THR A 49 -23.93 89.08 91.77
N LEU A 50 -23.78 88.48 92.94
CA LEU A 50 -23.30 89.14 94.14
C LEU A 50 -21.78 89.29 94.06
N THR A 51 -21.28 90.51 94.09
CA THR A 51 -19.83 90.76 94.13
C THR A 51 -19.27 90.48 95.53
N PRO A 52 -17.95 90.32 95.69
CA PRO A 52 -17.33 90.13 97.01
C PRO A 52 -17.54 91.29 98.01
N PHE A 53 -18.10 92.42 97.56
CA PHE A 53 -18.29 93.64 98.34
C PHE A 53 -19.67 93.73 99.04
N ILE A 54 -20.49 92.68 98.94
CA ILE A 54 -21.78 92.56 99.63
C ILE A 54 -21.92 91.19 100.28
N THR A 55 -22.39 91.17 101.52
CA THR A 55 -22.75 89.94 102.22
C THR A 55 -24.27 89.74 102.11
N PRO A 56 -24.76 88.68 101.44
CA PRO A 56 -26.19 88.46 101.30
C PRO A 56 -26.86 88.18 102.64
N HIS A 57 -28.09 88.65 102.78
CA HIS A 57 -28.93 88.45 103.95
C HIS A 57 -30.30 87.86 103.57
N PRO A 58 -30.93 87.00 104.40
CA PRO A 58 -32.24 86.39 104.10
C PRO A 58 -33.42 87.36 103.90
N LYS A 59 -33.20 88.65 104.17
CA LYS A 59 -34.18 89.74 103.97
C LYS A 59 -33.74 90.71 102.87
N ASP A 60 -32.76 90.32 102.06
CA ASP A 60 -32.45 91.02 100.83
C ASP A 60 -33.46 90.59 99.76
N TRP A 61 -33.74 91.45 98.79
CA TRP A 61 -34.74 91.19 97.77
C TRP A 61 -34.43 91.89 96.47
N VAL A 62 -34.92 91.31 95.37
CA VAL A 62 -34.85 91.90 94.03
C VAL A 62 -36.24 92.39 93.66
N GLY A 63 -36.36 93.68 93.39
CA GLY A 63 -37.58 94.29 92.89
C GLY A 63 -37.50 94.63 91.42
N ILE A 64 -38.64 94.60 90.74
CA ILE A 64 -38.82 95.29 89.46
C ILE A 64 -39.32 96.68 89.79
N PHE A 65 -38.62 97.71 89.32
CA PHE A 65 -38.96 99.11 89.53
C PHE A 65 -39.25 99.76 88.19
N LYS A 66 -40.25 100.64 88.16
CA LYS A 66 -40.44 101.56 87.04
C LYS A 66 -39.25 102.54 87.02
N VAL A 67 -38.65 102.77 85.85
CA VAL A 67 -37.53 103.71 85.71
C VAL A 67 -37.95 105.10 86.22
N GLY A 68 -37.12 105.71 87.07
CA GLY A 68 -37.42 106.98 87.76
C GLY A 68 -37.94 106.86 89.20
N TRP A 69 -37.85 105.67 89.81
CA TRP A 69 -38.16 105.44 91.22
C TRP A 69 -37.32 106.33 92.17
N SER A 70 -37.88 106.71 93.32
CA SER A 70 -37.25 107.61 94.30
C SER A 70 -36.89 106.92 95.63
N SER A 71 -37.55 105.81 95.93
CA SER A 71 -37.35 105.04 97.17
C SER A 71 -37.44 103.53 96.91
N ALA A 72 -36.85 102.73 97.80
CA ALA A 72 -37.03 101.29 97.84
C ALA A 72 -38.49 100.85 98.08
N ARG A 73 -39.41 101.78 98.37
CA ARG A 73 -40.86 101.52 98.46
C ARG A 73 -41.58 101.55 97.11
N ASP A 74 -40.95 102.07 96.06
CA ASP A 74 -41.57 102.27 94.74
C ASP A 74 -41.46 101.01 93.83
N TYR A 75 -41.36 99.82 94.42
CA TYR A 75 -41.27 98.57 93.67
C TYR A 75 -42.61 98.21 93.04
N TYR A 76 -42.60 97.69 91.82
CA TYR A 76 -43.78 97.14 91.17
C TYR A 76 -44.10 95.75 91.71
N THR A 77 -43.10 94.88 91.73
CA THR A 77 -43.13 93.55 92.31
C THR A 77 -41.75 93.23 92.87
N PHE A 78 -41.66 92.26 93.77
CA PHE A 78 -40.39 91.85 94.34
C PHE A 78 -40.36 90.36 94.65
N LEU A 79 -39.15 89.83 94.75
CA LEU A 79 -38.87 88.52 95.29
C LEU A 79 -37.73 88.60 96.27
N TRP A 80 -37.86 87.88 97.38
CA TRP A 80 -36.76 87.68 98.31
C TRP A 80 -35.58 87.05 97.56
N SER A 81 -34.39 87.62 97.74
CA SER A 81 -33.16 87.10 97.19
C SER A 81 -32.87 85.80 97.95
N PRO A 82 -32.96 84.63 97.29
CA PRO A 82 -32.73 83.39 97.99
C PRO A 82 -31.28 83.31 98.46
N MET A 83 -31.08 82.86 99.70
CA MET A 83 -29.76 82.39 100.14
C MET A 83 -29.32 81.28 99.15
N PRO A 84 -28.03 81.12 98.79
CA PRO A 84 -27.57 80.32 97.63
C PRO A 84 -27.99 78.84 97.54
N GLU A 85 -28.85 78.34 98.43
CA GLU A 85 -29.32 76.97 98.50
C GLU A 85 -30.81 76.75 98.16
N ASN A 86 -31.64 77.78 97.85
CA ASN A 86 -33.06 77.56 97.49
C ASN A 86 -33.65 78.61 96.52
N TYR A 87 -33.67 78.35 95.19
CA TYR A 87 -34.33 79.24 94.20
C TYR A 87 -35.84 78.98 94.16
N THR A 88 -36.66 80.02 94.38
CA THR A 88 -38.11 79.97 94.16
C THR A 88 -38.53 80.99 93.11
N GLU A 89 -39.21 80.51 92.07
CA GLU A 89 -39.81 81.31 91.01
C GLU A 89 -40.95 82.17 91.54
N GLY A 90 -40.92 83.45 91.22
CA GLY A 90 -41.96 84.39 91.58
C GLY A 90 -42.78 84.84 90.38
N TYR A 91 -44.08 84.63 90.48
CA TYR A 91 -45.06 85.06 89.50
C TYR A 91 -45.56 86.46 89.83
N TYR A 92 -45.07 87.49 89.15
CA TYR A 92 -45.85 88.70 88.80
C TYR A 92 -45.04 89.55 87.81
N VAL A 93 -45.31 89.39 86.51
CA VAL A 93 -44.68 90.18 85.44
C VAL A 93 -45.62 91.31 85.03
N PRO A 94 -45.16 92.58 84.91
CA PRO A 94 -45.98 93.69 84.47
C PRO A 94 -46.74 93.41 83.15
N ARG A 95 -47.95 93.97 83.02
CA ARG A 95 -48.67 93.99 81.74
C ARG A 95 -47.92 94.88 80.74
N SER A 96 -48.09 94.65 79.44
CA SER A 96 -47.55 95.54 78.39
C SER A 96 -48.21 96.91 78.49
N ASP A 97 -47.62 97.81 79.26
CA ASP A 97 -48.12 99.17 79.53
C ASP A 97 -47.28 100.25 78.82
N GLY A 98 -46.26 99.86 78.05
CA GLY A 98 -45.41 100.80 77.33
C GLY A 98 -44.26 101.37 78.18
N GLU A 99 -44.20 101.04 79.46
CA GLU A 99 -43.26 101.63 80.40
C GLU A 99 -41.93 100.86 80.44
N PHE A 100 -40.88 101.57 80.86
CA PHE A 100 -39.57 100.98 81.09
C PHE A 100 -39.42 100.56 82.55
N TYR A 101 -38.94 99.34 82.73
CA TYR A 101 -38.70 98.71 84.01
C TYR A 101 -37.23 98.34 84.16
N GLN A 102 -36.74 98.25 85.39
CA GLN A 102 -35.40 97.75 85.70
C GLN A 102 -35.45 96.92 86.98
N PHE A 103 -34.54 95.95 87.11
CA PHE A 103 -34.34 95.23 88.35
C PHE A 103 -33.48 96.06 89.30
N CYS A 104 -33.83 96.07 90.60
CA CYS A 104 -32.98 96.65 91.64
C CYS A 104 -32.81 95.66 92.79
N TYR A 105 -31.58 95.52 93.29
CA TYR A 105 -31.25 94.71 94.47
C TYR A 105 -31.28 95.59 95.72
N VAL A 106 -32.12 95.23 96.69
CA VAL A 106 -32.33 95.96 97.94
C VAL A 106 -31.93 95.10 99.13
N THR A 107 -31.10 95.66 100.00
CA THR A 107 -30.63 94.97 101.21
C THR A 107 -31.66 95.01 102.34
N HIS A 108 -31.48 94.19 103.37
CA HIS A 108 -32.30 94.19 104.59
C HIS A 108 -32.31 95.53 105.35
N MET A 109 -31.30 96.38 105.11
CA MET A 109 -31.22 97.75 105.64
C MET A 109 -31.98 98.77 104.77
N GLY A 110 -32.55 98.34 103.64
CA GLY A 110 -33.28 99.20 102.69
C GLY A 110 -32.38 99.93 101.69
N GLU A 111 -31.09 99.61 101.64
CA GLU A 111 -30.14 100.22 100.70
C GLU A 111 -30.12 99.49 99.36
N ILE A 112 -30.03 100.24 98.26
CA ILE A 112 -29.97 99.69 96.90
C ILE A 112 -28.52 99.48 96.51
N ARG A 113 -28.17 98.22 96.20
CA ARG A 113 -26.79 97.79 95.94
C ARG A 113 -26.57 97.28 94.51
N GLY A 114 -27.57 97.39 93.64
CA GLY A 114 -27.45 97.09 92.21
C GLY A 114 -28.71 97.48 91.44
N ALA A 115 -28.57 97.88 90.17
CA ALA A 115 -29.67 98.20 89.26
C ALA A 115 -29.37 97.72 87.83
N SER A 116 -30.35 97.14 87.12
CA SER A 116 -30.18 96.64 85.74
C SER A 116 -30.36 97.71 84.67
N THR A 117 -30.02 97.37 83.42
CA THR A 117 -30.45 98.16 82.25
C THR A 117 -31.97 98.12 82.10
N PRO A 118 -32.61 99.21 81.64
CA PRO A 118 -34.05 99.25 81.41
C PRO A 118 -34.54 98.27 80.33
N PHE A 119 -35.72 97.69 80.52
CA PHE A 119 -36.40 96.76 79.59
C PHE A 119 -37.91 97.02 79.53
N GLN A 120 -38.56 96.47 78.49
CA GLN A 120 -40.00 96.62 78.23
C GLN A 120 -40.70 95.27 78.02
N PHE A 121 -41.99 95.16 78.33
CA PHE A 121 -42.80 93.97 78.01
C PHE A 121 -43.57 94.15 76.68
N ARG A 122 -43.22 93.40 75.60
CA ARG A 122 -43.89 93.42 74.27
C ARG A 122 -43.80 92.10 73.48
N ALA A 123 -44.74 91.84 72.55
CA ALA A 123 -44.79 90.63 71.70
C ALA A 123 -43.87 90.71 70.45
N ALA A 124 -43.44 89.55 69.91
CA ALA A 124 -42.57 89.47 68.73
C ALA A 124 -43.35 89.67 67.41
N THR A 125 -42.84 90.53 66.52
CA THR A 125 -43.39 90.78 65.16
C THR A 125 -42.68 89.90 64.11
N PRO A 126 -43.39 89.34 63.10
CA PRO A 126 -42.77 88.53 62.05
C PRO A 126 -41.81 89.38 61.21
N THR A 127 -40.61 88.86 60.97
CA THR A 127 -39.50 89.58 60.30
C THR A 127 -39.52 89.26 58.81
N GLY A 128 -39.10 90.20 57.95
CA GLY A 128 -39.13 90.10 56.48
C GLY A 128 -38.34 88.95 55.83
N GLU A 129 -37.81 88.00 56.61
CA GLU A 129 -37.08 86.82 56.13
C GLU A 129 -37.99 85.69 55.60
N GLU A 130 -39.31 85.77 55.82
CA GLU A 130 -40.28 84.73 55.41
C GLU A 130 -40.97 85.03 54.05
N LEU A 131 -40.78 86.23 53.50
CA LEU A 131 -41.30 86.67 52.20
C LEU A 131 -40.20 86.62 51.14
N LEU A 132 -40.49 86.00 50.00
CA LEU A 132 -39.56 85.92 48.86
C LEU A 132 -40.15 86.63 47.64
N THR A 133 -39.32 87.39 46.94
CA THR A 133 -39.64 87.98 45.64
C THR A 133 -39.23 86.99 44.55
N VAL A 134 -40.20 86.52 43.78
CA VAL A 134 -39.94 85.65 42.62
C VAL A 134 -40.19 86.47 41.35
N GLU A 135 -39.24 86.42 40.42
CA GLU A 135 -39.40 87.00 39.08
C GLU A 135 -40.24 86.03 38.25
N ASP A 136 -41.29 86.54 37.60
CA ASP A 136 -42.15 85.76 36.72
C ASP A 136 -41.46 85.64 35.34
N ASP A 137 -41.29 84.43 34.83
CA ASP A 137 -40.51 84.10 33.61
C ASP A 137 -41.09 84.72 32.31
N GLY A 138 -42.13 85.54 32.40
CA GLY A 138 -42.78 86.24 31.31
C GLY A 138 -42.47 87.74 31.27
N ASN A 139 -41.20 88.14 31.14
CA ASN A 139 -40.71 89.49 30.76
C ASN A 139 -41.53 90.71 31.28
N SER A 140 -42.03 90.63 32.52
CA SER A 140 -42.86 91.64 33.16
C SER A 140 -42.06 92.24 34.32
N ASP A 141 -41.91 93.57 34.38
CA ASP A 141 -41.27 94.32 35.49
C ASP A 141 -42.05 94.23 36.84
N ILE A 142 -42.76 93.12 37.08
CA ILE A 142 -43.62 92.89 38.24
C ILE A 142 -42.97 91.82 39.12
N LEU A 143 -42.42 92.23 40.26
CA LEU A 143 -41.96 91.30 41.30
C LEU A 143 -43.17 90.79 42.10
N VAL A 144 -43.43 89.48 42.03
CA VAL A 144 -44.48 88.85 42.82
C VAL A 144 -43.90 88.44 44.17
N VAL A 145 -44.38 89.07 45.25
CA VAL A 145 -44.03 88.69 46.63
C VAL A 145 -44.86 87.48 47.02
N THR A 146 -44.20 86.33 47.17
CA THR A 146 -44.84 85.07 47.56
C THR A 146 -44.23 84.54 48.84
N THR A 147 -44.96 83.67 49.54
CA THR A 147 -44.40 82.95 50.67
C THR A 147 -43.49 81.83 50.17
N LYS A 148 -42.35 81.64 50.83
CA LYS A 148 -41.40 80.56 50.51
C LYS A 148 -42.06 79.18 50.45
N THR A 149 -43.05 78.96 51.31
CA THR A 149 -43.80 77.70 51.40
C THR A 149 -44.58 77.39 50.11
N GLY A 150 -45.32 78.35 49.56
CA GLY A 150 -46.16 78.10 48.37
C GLY A 150 -45.36 77.88 47.07
N LEU A 151 -44.15 78.43 46.96
CA LEU A 151 -43.26 78.15 45.83
C LEU A 151 -42.69 76.73 45.90
N LEU A 152 -42.29 76.30 47.11
CA LEU A 152 -41.76 74.95 47.34
C LEU A 152 -42.83 73.88 47.10
N GLU A 153 -44.08 74.11 47.51
CA GLU A 153 -45.20 73.21 47.25
C GLU A 153 -45.41 72.97 45.74
N ARG A 154 -45.51 74.05 44.94
CA ARG A 154 -45.60 73.92 43.47
C ARG A 154 -44.42 73.17 42.87
N ARG A 155 -43.20 73.47 43.31
CA ARG A 155 -42.00 72.79 42.81
C ARG A 155 -41.99 71.30 43.15
N VAL A 156 -42.48 70.93 44.32
CA VAL A 156 -42.63 69.52 44.73
C VAL A 156 -43.68 68.83 43.85
N GLU A 157 -44.81 69.46 43.55
CA GLU A 157 -45.84 68.90 42.68
C GLU A 157 -45.34 68.67 41.24
N GLU A 158 -44.60 69.63 40.67
CA GLU A 158 -43.96 69.51 39.36
C GLU A 158 -42.99 68.33 39.30
N VAL A 159 -42.06 68.26 40.26
CA VAL A 159 -41.07 67.17 40.34
C VAL A 159 -41.76 65.82 40.53
N GLN A 160 -42.83 65.76 41.33
CA GLN A 160 -43.60 64.52 41.49
C GLN A 160 -44.30 64.11 40.18
N GLN A 161 -44.81 65.05 39.40
CA GLN A 161 -45.41 64.76 38.11
C GLN A 161 -44.36 64.26 37.10
N GLU A 162 -43.21 64.92 37.01
CA GLU A 162 -42.08 64.48 36.20
C GLU A 162 -41.61 63.08 36.60
N CYS A 163 -41.48 62.81 37.90
CA CYS A 163 -41.14 61.47 38.40
C CYS A 163 -42.16 60.40 37.97
N ARG A 164 -43.46 60.70 37.98
CA ARG A 164 -44.51 59.77 37.51
C ARG A 164 -44.41 59.51 36.01
N GLU A 165 -44.16 60.54 35.21
CA GLU A 165 -44.02 60.41 33.76
C GLU A 165 -42.76 59.64 33.39
N LEU A 166 -41.64 59.94 34.03
CA LEU A 166 -40.38 59.20 33.87
C LEU A 166 -40.54 57.73 34.28
N GLN A 167 -41.25 57.43 35.36
CA GLN A 167 -41.52 56.04 35.76
C GLN A 167 -42.33 55.28 34.70
N LYS A 168 -43.34 55.92 34.10
CA LYS A 168 -44.12 55.33 32.99
C LYS A 168 -43.23 55.08 31.77
N ALA A 169 -42.42 56.06 31.38
CA ALA A 169 -41.47 55.91 30.28
C ALA A 169 -40.47 54.77 30.53
N VAL A 170 -39.90 54.67 31.74
CA VAL A 170 -39.00 53.56 32.10
C VAL A 170 -39.70 52.21 32.02
N CYS A 171 -40.95 52.11 32.47
CA CYS A 171 -41.72 50.87 32.39
C CYS A 171 -41.95 50.44 30.93
N LEU A 172 -42.34 51.37 30.05
CA LEU A 172 -42.55 51.09 28.63
C LEU A 172 -41.26 50.69 27.93
N LEU A 173 -40.18 51.44 28.13
CA LEU A 173 -38.87 51.11 27.56
C LEU A 173 -38.33 49.76 28.06
N THR A 174 -38.61 49.42 29.31
CA THR A 174 -38.25 48.11 29.88
C THR A 174 -39.03 46.97 29.20
N GLN A 175 -40.33 47.18 28.98
CA GLN A 175 -41.19 46.22 28.28
C GLN A 175 -40.74 46.03 26.81
N GLU A 176 -40.50 47.11 26.08
CA GLU A 176 -39.97 47.06 24.71
C GLU A 176 -38.62 46.35 24.64
N ARG A 177 -37.71 46.67 25.56
CA ARG A 177 -36.40 46.00 25.67
C ARG A 177 -36.57 44.49 25.86
N ASP A 178 -37.48 44.07 26.74
CA ASP A 178 -37.66 42.65 27.05
C ASP A 178 -38.36 41.91 25.90
N GLN A 179 -39.30 42.57 25.21
CA GLN A 179 -39.92 42.06 24.00
C GLN A 179 -38.88 41.89 22.88
N LEU A 180 -38.05 42.90 22.61
CA LEU A 180 -36.98 42.81 21.60
C LEU A 180 -35.95 41.74 21.93
N LYS A 181 -35.60 41.56 23.22
CA LYS A 181 -34.71 40.48 23.66
C LYS A 181 -35.31 39.10 23.37
N GLU A 182 -36.59 38.93 23.64
CA GLU A 182 -37.29 37.67 23.39
C GLU A 182 -37.41 37.36 21.90
N GLU A 183 -37.78 38.35 21.08
CA GLU A 183 -37.80 38.24 19.62
C GLU A 183 -36.41 37.90 19.07
N GLN A 184 -35.36 38.56 19.57
CA GLN A 184 -33.98 38.26 19.19
C GLN A 184 -33.56 36.85 19.61
N ARG A 185 -34.00 36.37 20.79
CA ARG A 185 -33.75 35.00 21.26
C ARG A 185 -34.44 33.99 20.34
N GLN A 186 -35.70 34.21 20.00
CA GLN A 186 -36.48 33.34 19.10
C GLN A 186 -35.85 33.30 17.70
N HIS A 187 -35.56 34.46 17.11
CA HIS A 187 -34.91 34.54 15.81
C HIS A 187 -33.54 33.86 15.79
N ASN A 188 -32.75 34.01 16.85
CA ASN A 188 -31.47 33.30 17.00
C ASN A 188 -31.66 31.78 17.10
N GLN A 189 -32.68 31.31 17.82
CA GLN A 189 -32.99 29.88 17.95
C GLN A 189 -33.42 29.29 16.61
N GLU A 190 -34.33 29.95 15.89
CA GLU A 190 -34.74 29.52 14.55
C GLU A 190 -33.58 29.52 13.56
N ARG A 191 -32.72 30.55 13.59
CA ARG A 191 -31.52 30.59 12.75
C ARG A 191 -30.59 29.42 13.07
N GLN A 192 -30.36 29.12 14.35
CA GLN A 192 -29.57 27.96 14.74
C GLN A 192 -30.20 26.65 14.30
N GLN A 193 -31.52 26.50 14.40
CA GLN A 193 -32.21 25.31 13.95
C GLN A 193 -32.10 25.13 12.44
N ARG A 194 -32.36 26.19 11.64
CA ARG A 194 -32.16 26.18 10.19
C ARG A 194 -30.74 25.75 9.80
N LEU A 195 -29.73 26.33 10.45
CA LEU A 195 -28.33 25.95 10.23
C LEU A 195 -28.03 24.49 10.62
N ARG A 196 -28.66 23.96 11.68
CA ARG A 196 -28.52 22.54 12.05
C ARG A 196 -29.16 21.64 10.99
N GLU A 197 -30.36 21.95 10.54
CA GLU A 197 -31.07 21.18 9.51
C GLU A 197 -30.33 21.21 8.17
N GLU A 198 -29.81 22.37 7.76
CA GLU A 198 -28.95 22.50 6.57
C GLU A 198 -27.67 21.68 6.70
N ARG A 199 -27.01 21.74 7.86
CA ARG A 199 -25.82 20.93 8.15
C ARG A 199 -26.12 19.44 8.12
N GLU A 200 -27.25 19.00 8.68
CA GLU A 200 -27.66 17.59 8.66
C GLU A 200 -27.97 17.12 7.24
N LYS A 201 -28.69 17.91 6.45
CA LYS A 201 -28.95 17.62 5.02
C LYS A 201 -27.65 17.53 4.23
N ALA A 202 -26.74 18.49 4.41
CA ALA A 202 -25.43 18.47 3.77
C ALA A 202 -24.62 17.24 4.20
N HIS A 203 -24.63 16.89 5.50
CA HIS A 203 -23.91 15.73 6.02
C HIS A 203 -24.50 14.41 5.50
N ALA A 204 -25.82 14.30 5.39
CA ALA A 204 -26.47 13.15 4.76
C ALA A 204 -26.11 13.04 3.27
N GLY A 205 -26.08 14.18 2.55
CA GLY A 205 -25.65 14.22 1.15
C GLY A 205 -24.19 13.78 0.97
N VAL A 206 -23.28 14.24 1.83
CA VAL A 206 -21.88 13.79 1.82
C VAL A 206 -21.78 12.29 2.06
N LYS A 207 -22.47 11.75 3.07
CA LYS A 207 -22.48 10.30 3.34
C LYS A 207 -23.00 9.48 2.17
N GLN A 208 -24.03 9.94 1.47
CA GLN A 208 -24.55 9.26 0.28
C GLN A 208 -23.50 9.28 -0.84
N LEU A 209 -22.88 10.43 -1.11
CA LEU A 209 -21.83 10.55 -2.12
C LEU A 209 -20.60 9.69 -1.79
N GLU A 210 -20.22 9.58 -0.52
CA GLU A 210 -19.16 8.68 -0.07
C GLU A 210 -19.50 7.20 -0.36
N GLN A 211 -20.75 6.78 -0.11
CA GLN A 211 -21.20 5.43 -0.43
C GLN A 211 -21.24 5.16 -1.93
N ASP A 212 -21.74 6.11 -2.72
CA ASP A 212 -21.78 6.01 -4.18
C ASP A 212 -20.37 5.95 -4.76
N LEU A 213 -19.46 6.80 -4.28
CA LEU A 213 -18.06 6.79 -4.66
C LEU A 213 -17.40 5.45 -4.33
N LEU A 214 -17.60 4.93 -3.12
CA LEU A 214 -17.09 3.61 -2.72
C LEU A 214 -17.61 2.51 -3.66
N GLY A 215 -18.91 2.54 -4.01
CA GLY A 215 -19.52 1.60 -4.94
C GLY A 215 -18.94 1.70 -6.36
N VAL A 216 -18.72 2.91 -6.86
CA VAL A 216 -18.07 3.14 -8.17
C VAL A 216 -16.63 2.67 -8.14
N THR A 217 -15.86 2.97 -7.09
CA THR A 217 -14.47 2.52 -6.93
C THR A 217 -14.38 0.99 -6.90
N GLN A 218 -15.25 0.29 -6.16
CA GLN A 218 -15.27 -1.18 -6.15
C GLN A 218 -15.57 -1.76 -7.54
N LYS A 219 -16.55 -1.21 -8.27
CA LYS A 219 -16.86 -1.63 -9.64
C LYS A 219 -15.69 -1.38 -10.59
N ALA A 220 -15.01 -0.24 -10.46
CA ALA A 220 -13.84 0.09 -11.27
C ALA A 220 -12.70 -0.91 -11.02
N VAL A 221 -12.41 -1.26 -9.76
CA VAL A 221 -11.41 -2.28 -9.41
C VAL A 221 -11.76 -3.63 -10.03
N LEU A 222 -13.01 -4.09 -9.91
CA LEU A 222 -13.43 -5.35 -10.53
C LEU A 222 -13.23 -5.33 -12.06
N LYS A 223 -13.59 -4.23 -12.72
CA LYS A 223 -13.39 -4.10 -14.17
C LYS A 223 -11.92 -4.03 -14.58
N GLU A 224 -11.05 -3.40 -13.80
CA GLU A 224 -9.61 -3.42 -14.07
C GLU A 224 -9.05 -4.86 -13.93
N THR A 225 -9.46 -5.61 -12.90
CA THR A 225 -9.01 -7.01 -12.76
C THR A 225 -9.51 -7.92 -13.89
N GLU A 226 -10.72 -7.67 -14.40
CA GLU A 226 -11.26 -8.36 -15.57
C GLU A 226 -10.45 -8.01 -16.83
N LEU A 227 -10.13 -6.73 -17.01
CA LEU A 227 -9.30 -6.26 -18.12
C LEU A 227 -7.89 -6.86 -18.07
N ASP A 228 -7.26 -6.96 -16.90
CA ASP A 228 -5.94 -7.58 -16.75
C ASP A 228 -5.97 -9.08 -17.07
N CYS A 229 -7.03 -9.79 -16.66
CA CYS A 229 -7.25 -11.18 -17.06
C CYS A 229 -7.38 -11.33 -18.58
N LEU A 230 -8.12 -10.43 -19.23
CA LEU A 230 -8.27 -10.41 -20.68
C LEU A 230 -6.96 -10.05 -21.40
N ARG A 231 -6.19 -9.09 -20.89
CA ARG A 231 -4.84 -8.75 -21.39
C ARG A 231 -3.90 -9.95 -21.33
N SER A 232 -3.88 -10.69 -20.23
CA SER A 232 -3.06 -11.90 -20.09
C SER A 232 -3.48 -13.00 -21.07
N LYS A 233 -4.79 -13.22 -21.25
CA LYS A 233 -5.31 -14.17 -22.25
C LYS A 233 -4.93 -13.77 -23.67
N LEU A 234 -5.08 -12.48 -24.01
CA LEU A 234 -4.69 -11.95 -25.31
C LEU A 234 -3.20 -12.18 -25.57
N GLN A 235 -2.34 -11.86 -24.60
CA GLN A 235 -0.90 -12.08 -24.71
C GLN A 235 -0.55 -13.55 -24.99
N LYS A 236 -1.20 -14.50 -24.30
CA LYS A 236 -1.00 -15.94 -24.53
C LYS A 236 -1.38 -16.35 -25.94
N VAL A 237 -2.55 -15.92 -26.41
CA VAL A 237 -3.01 -16.20 -27.78
C VAL A 237 -2.10 -15.56 -28.82
N THR A 238 -1.58 -14.36 -28.56
CA THR A 238 -0.58 -13.72 -29.44
C THR A 238 0.69 -14.54 -29.52
N MET A 239 1.23 -15.01 -28.39
CA MET A 239 2.41 -15.88 -28.36
C MET A 239 2.18 -17.20 -29.09
N GLU A 240 1.02 -17.85 -28.90
CA GLU A 240 0.65 -19.07 -29.61
C GLU A 240 0.51 -18.83 -31.12
N LYS A 241 -0.11 -17.72 -31.52
CA LYS A 241 -0.22 -17.31 -32.93
C LYS A 241 1.15 -17.11 -33.55
N ASP A 242 2.05 -16.37 -32.89
CA ASP A 242 3.42 -16.14 -33.39
C ASP A 242 4.20 -17.46 -33.48
N HIS A 243 4.04 -18.36 -32.52
CA HIS A 243 4.65 -19.69 -32.55
C HIS A 243 4.15 -20.52 -33.74
N LEU A 244 2.83 -20.57 -33.96
CA LEU A 244 2.22 -21.28 -35.09
C LEU A 244 2.62 -20.65 -36.43
N GLU A 245 2.74 -19.34 -36.51
CA GLU A 245 3.23 -18.64 -37.71
C GLU A 245 4.66 -19.06 -38.07
N VAL A 246 5.55 -19.18 -37.07
CA VAL A 246 6.91 -19.68 -37.26
C VAL A 246 6.91 -21.15 -37.68
N GLN A 247 6.13 -22.00 -37.03
CA GLN A 247 6.00 -23.42 -37.43
C GLN A 247 5.52 -23.55 -38.88
N LEU A 248 4.48 -22.80 -39.25
CA LEU A 248 3.91 -22.86 -40.59
C LEU A 248 4.88 -22.33 -41.65
N LYS A 249 5.75 -21.37 -41.31
CA LYS A 249 6.84 -20.93 -42.17
C LYS A 249 7.87 -22.05 -42.38
N ASN A 250 8.30 -22.72 -41.32
CA ASN A 250 9.27 -23.82 -41.42
C ASN A 250 8.74 -24.97 -42.29
N GLU A 251 7.49 -25.39 -42.06
CA GLU A 251 6.84 -26.43 -42.88
C GLU A 251 6.72 -26.03 -44.35
N ARG A 252 6.50 -24.74 -44.64
CA ARG A 252 6.51 -24.22 -46.02
C ARG A 252 7.90 -24.31 -46.63
N ASP A 253 8.94 -23.89 -45.92
CA ASP A 253 10.33 -23.90 -46.37
C ASP A 253 10.80 -25.34 -46.62
N GLU A 254 10.47 -26.29 -45.72
CA GLU A 254 10.74 -27.72 -45.91
C GLU A 254 10.02 -28.30 -47.12
N ARG A 255 8.72 -27.99 -47.29
CA ARG A 255 7.96 -28.43 -48.46
C ARG A 255 8.56 -27.88 -49.76
N GLU A 256 9.04 -26.65 -49.77
CA GLU A 256 9.72 -26.06 -50.93
C GLU A 256 11.05 -26.77 -51.23
N LEU A 257 11.82 -27.11 -50.19
CA LEU A 257 13.05 -27.90 -50.31
C LEU A 257 12.76 -29.28 -50.90
N TYR A 258 11.78 -30.03 -50.36
CA TYR A 258 11.36 -31.32 -50.92
C TYR A 258 10.89 -31.21 -52.37
N LYS A 259 10.12 -30.16 -52.70
CA LYS A 259 9.68 -29.90 -54.08
C LYS A 259 10.86 -29.61 -55.01
N SER A 260 11.93 -28.99 -54.53
CA SER A 260 13.17 -28.76 -55.28
C SER A 260 13.92 -30.09 -55.51
N HIS A 261 14.07 -30.90 -54.46
CA HIS A 261 14.70 -32.23 -54.57
C HIS A 261 13.96 -33.16 -55.53
N MET A 262 12.64 -33.22 -55.45
CA MET A 262 11.81 -34.00 -56.37
C MET A 262 12.04 -33.58 -57.83
N ARG A 263 12.04 -32.27 -58.12
CA ARG A 263 12.34 -31.76 -59.48
C ARG A 263 13.75 -32.10 -59.95
N SER A 264 14.74 -32.05 -59.06
CA SER A 264 16.11 -32.45 -59.38
C SER A 264 16.19 -33.94 -59.72
N ALA A 265 15.52 -34.80 -58.94
CA ALA A 265 15.46 -36.23 -59.18
C ALA A 265 14.71 -36.58 -60.48
N GLU A 266 13.60 -35.89 -60.77
CA GLU A 266 12.89 -35.99 -62.05
C GLU A 266 13.80 -35.60 -63.23
N LEU A 267 14.56 -34.52 -63.10
CA LEU A 267 15.52 -34.09 -64.12
C LEU A 267 16.64 -35.12 -64.32
N GLU A 268 17.16 -35.71 -63.25
CA GLU A 268 18.16 -36.78 -63.34
C GLU A 268 17.58 -38.05 -63.98
N ASN A 269 16.35 -38.43 -63.63
CA ASN A 269 15.68 -39.57 -64.25
C ASN A 269 15.44 -39.37 -65.76
N THR A 270 15.07 -38.15 -66.19
CA THR A 270 14.94 -37.84 -67.62
C THR A 270 16.29 -37.93 -68.34
N LYS A 271 17.39 -37.47 -67.73
CA LYS A 271 18.76 -37.62 -68.26
C LYS A 271 19.14 -39.09 -68.42
N LEU A 272 19.01 -39.88 -67.34
CA LEU A 272 19.32 -41.32 -67.36
C LEU A 272 18.44 -42.08 -68.36
N SER A 273 17.17 -41.70 -68.48
CA SER A 273 16.26 -42.28 -69.48
C SER A 273 16.70 -41.97 -70.91
N ALA A 274 17.19 -40.74 -71.17
CA ALA A 274 17.74 -40.37 -72.47
C ALA A 274 19.05 -41.13 -72.78
N GLU A 275 19.95 -41.25 -71.79
CA GLU A 275 21.18 -42.05 -71.92
C GLU A 275 20.86 -43.52 -72.21
N LEU A 276 19.86 -44.09 -71.54
CA LEU A 276 19.41 -45.46 -71.79
C LEU A 276 18.87 -45.64 -73.22
N GLN A 277 18.10 -44.69 -73.75
CA GLN A 277 17.61 -44.73 -75.13
C GLN A 277 18.77 -44.65 -76.14
N MET A 278 19.76 -43.81 -75.87
CA MET A 278 20.96 -43.72 -76.70
C MET A 278 21.76 -45.02 -76.69
N LEU A 279 21.95 -45.65 -75.52
CA LEU A 279 22.63 -46.94 -75.41
C LEU A 279 21.88 -48.06 -76.15
N LYS A 280 20.55 -48.11 -76.03
CA LYS A 280 19.72 -49.06 -76.80
C LYS A 280 19.87 -48.88 -78.31
N ALA A 281 19.93 -47.64 -78.79
CA ALA A 281 20.16 -47.36 -80.22
C ALA A 281 21.55 -47.84 -80.68
N VAL A 282 22.59 -47.67 -79.86
CA VAL A 282 23.93 -48.18 -80.14
C VAL A 282 23.96 -49.71 -80.12
N GLU A 283 23.26 -50.35 -79.19
CA GLU A 283 23.15 -51.81 -79.10
C GLU A 283 22.46 -52.39 -80.33
N LEU A 284 21.33 -51.82 -80.75
CA LEU A 284 20.63 -52.21 -81.98
C LEU A 284 21.54 -52.05 -83.21
N ASN A 285 22.31 -50.98 -83.30
CA ASN A 285 23.28 -50.78 -84.39
C ASN A 285 24.36 -51.87 -84.39
N ARG A 286 24.89 -52.23 -83.21
CA ARG A 286 25.84 -53.33 -83.06
C ARG A 286 25.22 -54.67 -83.47
N GLU A 287 23.98 -54.97 -83.09
CA GLU A 287 23.27 -56.19 -83.50
C GLU A 287 23.12 -56.27 -85.03
N VAL A 288 22.75 -55.16 -85.68
CA VAL A 288 22.68 -55.09 -87.16
C VAL A 288 24.04 -55.36 -87.78
N THR A 289 25.10 -54.76 -87.24
CA THR A 289 26.47 -54.96 -87.72
C THR A 289 26.94 -56.40 -87.51
N ILE A 290 26.63 -57.00 -86.36
CA ILE A 290 26.90 -58.43 -86.08
C ILE A 290 26.16 -59.31 -87.09
N SER A 291 24.89 -59.01 -87.37
CA SER A 291 24.08 -59.76 -88.33
C SER A 291 24.68 -59.70 -89.74
N GLN A 292 25.12 -58.51 -90.17
CA GLN A 292 25.86 -58.33 -91.43
C GLN A 292 27.14 -59.17 -91.47
N TYR A 293 27.94 -59.18 -90.39
CA TYR A 293 29.13 -60.03 -90.31
C TYR A 293 28.79 -61.53 -90.31
N GLN A 294 27.69 -61.94 -89.68
CA GLN A 294 27.24 -63.34 -89.69
C GLN A 294 26.82 -63.81 -91.09
N GLU A 295 26.14 -62.95 -91.85
CA GLU A 295 25.78 -63.19 -93.25
C GLU A 295 27.02 -63.29 -94.14
N GLU A 296 28.00 -62.39 -93.96
CA GLU A 296 29.29 -62.41 -94.65
C GLU A 296 30.05 -63.71 -94.38
N ILE A 297 30.14 -64.12 -93.11
CA ILE A 297 30.76 -65.39 -92.71
C ILE A 297 30.02 -66.56 -93.35
N HIS A 298 28.68 -66.54 -93.42
CA HIS A 298 27.90 -67.58 -94.10
C HIS A 298 28.25 -67.64 -95.60
N ARG A 299 28.31 -66.50 -96.29
CA ARG A 299 28.68 -66.44 -97.72
C ARG A 299 30.07 -67.03 -97.96
N LEU A 300 31.07 -66.59 -97.19
CA LEU A 300 32.44 -67.12 -97.29
C LEU A 300 32.50 -68.64 -97.00
N HIS A 301 31.74 -69.14 -96.03
CA HIS A 301 31.64 -70.58 -95.78
C HIS A 301 31.02 -71.35 -96.96
N THR A 302 29.98 -70.80 -97.59
CA THR A 302 29.37 -71.43 -98.79
C THR A 302 30.34 -71.45 -99.97
N GLU A 303 31.08 -70.36 -100.20
CA GLU A 303 32.12 -70.30 -101.24
C GLU A 303 33.24 -71.32 -100.99
N ARG A 304 33.71 -71.44 -99.74
CA ARG A 304 34.68 -72.47 -99.35
C ARG A 304 34.16 -73.89 -99.60
N ASN A 305 32.91 -74.16 -99.22
CA ASN A 305 32.33 -75.49 -99.38
C ASN A 305 32.06 -75.83 -100.87
N ALA A 306 31.81 -74.84 -101.73
CA ALA A 306 31.72 -75.04 -103.17
C ALA A 306 33.06 -75.44 -103.83
N HIS A 307 34.19 -75.22 -103.15
CA HIS A 307 35.54 -75.62 -103.60
C HIS A 307 35.97 -77.02 -103.07
N ALA A 308 35.06 -77.81 -102.50
CA ALA A 308 35.37 -79.12 -101.91
C ALA A 308 35.52 -80.24 -102.98
N ALA A 309 36.70 -80.32 -103.60
CA ALA A 309 37.16 -81.52 -104.31
C ALA A 309 37.81 -82.57 -103.37
N ASP A 310 37.85 -82.31 -102.05
CA ASP A 310 38.61 -83.10 -101.07
C ASP A 310 37.82 -84.26 -100.42
N THR A 311 36.54 -84.46 -100.73
CA THR A 311 35.75 -85.59 -100.19
C THR A 311 36.25 -86.96 -100.67
N ASN A 312 36.77 -87.05 -101.89
CA ASN A 312 37.30 -88.30 -102.45
C ASN A 312 38.61 -88.74 -101.75
N VAL A 313 39.41 -87.79 -101.28
CA VAL A 313 40.68 -88.07 -100.58
C VAL A 313 40.44 -88.61 -99.17
N ILE A 314 39.41 -88.12 -98.49
CA ILE A 314 39.05 -88.58 -97.13
C ILE A 314 38.54 -90.04 -97.17
N GLU A 315 37.77 -90.40 -98.19
CA GLU A 315 37.17 -91.72 -98.34
C GLU A 315 38.22 -92.80 -98.69
N GLN A 316 39.21 -92.47 -99.52
CA GLN A 316 40.36 -93.35 -99.81
C GLN A 316 41.21 -93.65 -98.57
N LEU A 317 41.37 -92.67 -97.67
CA LEU A 317 42.17 -92.81 -96.46
C LEU A 317 41.50 -93.75 -95.45
N HIS A 318 40.16 -93.70 -95.34
CA HIS A 318 39.39 -94.65 -94.53
C HIS A 318 39.51 -96.09 -95.07
N GLN A 319 39.44 -96.29 -96.39
CA GLN A 319 39.50 -97.62 -97.00
C GLN A 319 40.86 -98.33 -96.83
N VAL A 320 41.97 -97.57 -96.93
CA VAL A 320 43.32 -98.11 -96.69
C VAL A 320 43.52 -98.50 -95.22
N LYS A 321 42.92 -97.75 -94.29
CA LYS A 321 43.02 -98.04 -92.84
C LYS A 321 42.34 -99.36 -92.47
N GLU A 322 41.17 -99.63 -93.03
CA GLU A 322 40.42 -100.87 -92.80
C GLU A 322 41.15 -102.10 -93.36
N GLN A 323 41.77 -101.98 -94.54
CA GLN A 323 42.57 -103.06 -95.13
C GLN A 323 43.82 -103.39 -94.30
N LEU A 324 44.43 -102.39 -93.67
CA LEU A 324 45.58 -102.60 -92.78
C LEU A 324 45.17 -103.36 -91.51
N GLU A 325 44.04 -103.03 -90.89
CA GLU A 325 43.56 -103.76 -89.71
C GLU A 325 43.24 -105.25 -90.02
N ALA A 326 42.66 -105.53 -91.18
CA ALA A 326 42.37 -106.89 -91.62
C ALA A 326 43.64 -107.73 -91.88
N THR A 327 44.72 -107.11 -92.36
CA THR A 327 45.99 -107.81 -92.59
C THR A 327 46.72 -108.12 -91.28
N TYR A 328 46.66 -107.22 -90.29
CA TYR A 328 47.20 -107.48 -88.94
C TYR A 328 46.51 -108.67 -88.25
N GLN A 329 45.18 -108.77 -88.34
CA GLN A 329 44.45 -109.90 -87.75
C GLN A 329 44.80 -111.25 -88.40
N ARG A 330 45.01 -111.27 -89.73
CA ARG A 330 45.47 -112.49 -90.42
C ARG A 330 46.88 -112.91 -90.00
N ALA A 331 47.78 -111.95 -89.80
CA ALA A 331 49.14 -112.25 -89.33
C ALA A 331 49.14 -112.88 -87.92
N ALA A 332 48.30 -112.38 -87.01
CA ALA A 332 48.17 -112.94 -85.66
C ALA A 332 47.64 -114.40 -85.64
N MET A 333 46.72 -114.73 -86.55
CA MET A 333 46.22 -116.11 -86.72
C MET A 333 47.33 -117.06 -87.18
N LEU A 334 48.12 -116.64 -88.17
CA LEU A 334 49.24 -117.44 -88.69
C LEU A 334 50.34 -117.66 -87.65
N ASP A 335 50.63 -116.67 -86.80
CA ASP A 335 51.58 -116.83 -85.70
C ASP A 335 51.12 -117.89 -84.67
N SER A 336 49.82 -117.98 -84.39
CA SER A 336 49.27 -118.99 -83.47
C SER A 336 49.37 -120.40 -84.05
N GLU A 337 49.06 -120.58 -85.34
CA GLU A 337 49.19 -121.86 -86.05
C GLU A 337 50.65 -122.34 -86.07
N LEU A 338 51.60 -121.43 -86.31
CA LEU A 338 53.03 -121.75 -86.31
C LEU A 338 53.51 -122.23 -84.93
N HIS A 339 52.97 -121.66 -83.86
CA HIS A 339 53.30 -122.05 -82.49
C HIS A 339 52.78 -123.46 -82.15
N GLU A 340 51.58 -123.81 -82.62
CA GLU A 340 51.00 -125.13 -82.43
C GLU A 340 51.79 -126.21 -83.18
N VAL A 341 52.11 -125.98 -84.46
CA VAL A 341 52.94 -126.89 -85.28
C VAL A 341 54.34 -127.06 -84.67
N SER A 342 54.95 -125.99 -84.17
CA SER A 342 56.24 -126.06 -83.48
C SER A 342 56.17 -126.91 -82.21
N GLY A 343 55.07 -126.81 -81.46
CA GLY A 343 54.81 -127.66 -80.29
C GLY A 343 54.66 -129.15 -80.64
N GLU A 344 53.96 -129.48 -81.73
CA GLU A 344 53.85 -130.85 -82.23
C GLU A 344 55.19 -131.41 -82.73
N HIS A 345 56.00 -130.58 -83.39
CA HIS A 345 57.33 -130.96 -83.84
C HIS A 345 58.25 -131.36 -82.67
N GLU A 346 58.27 -130.59 -81.57
CA GLU A 346 59.09 -130.95 -80.41
C GLU A 346 58.58 -132.22 -79.70
N ARG A 347 57.26 -132.45 -79.64
CA ARG A 347 56.68 -133.71 -79.10
C ARG A 347 57.08 -134.93 -79.93
N THR A 348 57.02 -134.82 -81.27
CA THR A 348 57.38 -135.91 -82.18
C THR A 348 58.88 -136.20 -82.15
N LYS A 349 59.73 -135.16 -82.08
CA LYS A 349 61.18 -135.27 -81.90
C LYS A 349 61.54 -135.99 -80.59
N ALA A 350 60.87 -135.68 -79.49
CA ALA A 350 61.08 -136.37 -78.20
C ALA A 350 60.64 -137.85 -78.25
N ALA A 351 59.54 -138.17 -78.97
CA ALA A 351 59.13 -139.55 -79.19
C ALA A 351 60.14 -140.34 -80.03
N LEU A 352 60.69 -139.74 -81.09
CA LEU A 352 61.72 -140.35 -81.93
C LEU A 352 63.00 -140.67 -81.14
N GLN A 353 63.42 -139.79 -80.23
CA GLN A 353 64.58 -140.04 -79.37
C GLN A 353 64.37 -141.24 -78.43
N ARG A 354 63.17 -141.40 -77.85
CA ARG A 354 62.83 -142.60 -77.04
C ARG A 354 62.92 -143.88 -77.84
N VAL A 355 62.32 -143.90 -79.04
CA VAL A 355 62.38 -145.06 -79.95
C VAL A 355 63.82 -145.39 -80.35
N ARG A 356 64.68 -144.37 -80.54
CA ARG A 356 66.11 -144.60 -80.82
C ARG A 356 66.84 -145.24 -79.64
N GLN A 357 66.60 -144.79 -78.41
CA GLN A 357 67.17 -145.42 -77.21
C GLN A 357 66.70 -146.87 -77.05
N GLU A 358 65.42 -147.14 -77.27
CA GLU A 358 64.88 -148.51 -77.28
C GLU A 358 65.53 -149.38 -78.36
N ALA A 359 65.73 -148.83 -79.57
CA ALA A 359 66.39 -149.53 -80.67
C ALA A 359 67.89 -149.83 -80.39
N GLU A 360 68.59 -148.97 -79.66
CA GLU A 360 69.98 -149.24 -79.24
C GLU A 360 70.04 -150.34 -78.18
N ILE A 361 69.11 -150.39 -77.24
CA ILE A 361 68.99 -151.50 -76.27
C ILE A 361 68.75 -152.83 -77.00
N VAL A 362 67.86 -152.83 -78.01
CA VAL A 362 67.58 -154.02 -78.83
C VAL A 362 68.81 -154.41 -79.67
N ARG A 363 69.55 -153.46 -80.22
CA ARG A 363 70.80 -153.75 -80.95
C ARG A 363 71.90 -154.34 -80.06
N ALA A 364 72.04 -153.84 -78.83
CA ALA A 364 73.00 -154.40 -77.86
C ALA A 364 72.64 -155.86 -77.52
N SER A 365 71.34 -156.15 -77.32
CA SER A 365 70.82 -157.51 -77.11
C SER A 365 71.05 -158.42 -78.33
N LEU A 366 70.83 -157.91 -79.55
CA LEU A 366 71.09 -158.66 -80.79
C LEU A 366 72.59 -158.96 -80.98
N ALA A 367 73.48 -158.03 -80.68
CA ALA A 367 74.92 -158.22 -80.76
C ALA A 367 75.39 -159.29 -79.74
N GLN A 368 74.82 -159.31 -78.55
CA GLN A 368 75.07 -160.34 -77.54
C GLN A 368 74.62 -161.74 -78.03
N ALA A 369 73.42 -161.84 -78.61
CA ALA A 369 72.92 -163.08 -79.19
C ALA A 369 73.73 -163.55 -80.42
N GLN A 370 74.23 -162.62 -81.23
CA GLN A 370 75.11 -162.94 -82.37
C GLN A 370 76.48 -163.44 -81.93
N GLU A 371 77.05 -162.90 -80.86
CA GLU A 371 78.32 -163.39 -80.32
C GLU A 371 78.15 -164.78 -79.68
N GLU A 372 77.03 -165.05 -79.00
CA GLU A 372 76.64 -166.39 -78.55
C GLU A 372 76.49 -167.37 -79.74
N CYS A 373 75.85 -166.95 -80.84
CA CYS A 373 75.76 -167.71 -82.08
C CYS A 373 77.13 -167.96 -82.75
N ARG A 374 78.03 -166.96 -82.73
CA ARG A 374 79.38 -167.08 -83.29
C ARG A 374 80.23 -168.05 -82.46
N THR A 375 80.07 -168.03 -81.14
CA THR A 375 80.76 -168.93 -80.22
C THR A 375 80.29 -170.38 -80.44
N THR A 376 78.98 -170.61 -80.57
CA THR A 376 78.41 -171.93 -80.91
C THR A 376 78.77 -172.39 -82.33
N GLN A 377 78.87 -171.48 -83.30
CA GLN A 377 79.27 -171.80 -84.67
C GLN A 377 80.76 -172.15 -84.78
N ASN A 378 81.63 -171.50 -84.00
CA ASN A 378 83.05 -171.83 -83.92
C ASN A 378 83.29 -173.18 -83.21
N GLN A 379 82.51 -173.49 -82.16
CA GLN A 379 82.49 -174.81 -81.54
C GLN A 379 82.06 -175.91 -82.54
N LEU A 380 81.12 -175.61 -83.44
CA LEU A 380 80.72 -176.49 -84.53
C LEU A 380 81.81 -176.67 -85.60
N TYR A 381 82.59 -175.63 -85.90
CA TYR A 381 83.72 -175.72 -86.84
C TYR A 381 84.92 -176.50 -86.27
N GLU A 382 85.17 -176.43 -84.96
CA GLU A 382 86.17 -177.27 -84.28
C GLU A 382 85.76 -178.76 -84.27
N LEU A 383 84.48 -179.07 -84.05
CA LEU A 383 83.96 -180.45 -84.18
C LEU A 383 84.08 -180.98 -85.61
N LYS A 384 83.90 -180.11 -86.61
CA LYS A 384 84.02 -180.49 -88.03
C LYS A 384 85.48 -180.65 -88.47
N SER A 385 86.40 -179.85 -87.95
CA SER A 385 87.84 -179.97 -88.25
C SER A 385 88.50 -181.14 -87.52
N GLN A 386 88.03 -181.50 -86.32
CA GLN A 386 88.47 -182.72 -85.62
C GLN A 386 88.03 -184.02 -86.32
N SER A 387 86.98 -183.99 -87.14
CA SER A 387 86.56 -185.13 -87.97
C SER A 387 87.43 -185.31 -89.23
N LEU A 388 88.06 -184.24 -89.73
CA LEU A 388 88.91 -184.27 -90.94
C LEU A 388 90.41 -184.49 -90.65
N GLN A 389 90.84 -184.55 -89.38
CA GLN A 389 92.24 -184.71 -88.97
C GLN A 389 92.55 -185.99 -88.18
N LYS A 390 91.71 -187.01 -88.35
CA LYS A 390 91.94 -188.43 -88.00
C LYS A 390 91.20 -189.27 -89.05
N THR A 391 91.74 -190.22 -89.78
CA THR A 391 93.02 -190.92 -89.79
C THR A 391 92.97 -191.82 -91.02
N GLU A 392 93.81 -191.57 -92.02
CA GLU A 392 94.55 -192.65 -92.66
C GLU A 392 96.03 -192.33 -92.48
N ARG A 393 96.60 -192.85 -91.39
CA ARG A 393 98.01 -193.18 -91.27
C ARG A 393 98.14 -194.40 -90.35
N ALA A 394 97.86 -195.57 -90.92
CA ALA A 394 98.58 -196.81 -90.66
C ALA A 394 97.93 -197.93 -91.48
N GLU A 395 98.66 -198.44 -92.48
CA GLU A 395 99.09 -199.84 -92.45
C GLU A 395 100.51 -199.90 -93.03
N PRO A 396 101.36 -200.86 -92.64
CA PRO A 396 102.50 -201.23 -93.45
C PRO A 396 102.47 -202.72 -93.85
N ILE A 397 102.93 -203.01 -95.08
CA ILE A 397 103.64 -204.24 -95.53
C ILE A 397 102.84 -205.36 -96.27
N SER A 398 103.46 -205.79 -97.39
CA SER A 398 103.46 -207.10 -98.09
C SER A 398 102.26 -207.65 -98.88
N ASP A 399 102.65 -208.29 -100.02
CA ASP A 399 102.10 -209.46 -100.77
C ASP A 399 100.60 -209.62 -101.05
#